data_AF-A0A5Q0LLJ5-F1
#
_entry.id   AF-A0A5Q0LLJ5-F1
#
_cell.length_a   1.000
_cell.length_b   1.000
_cell.length_c   1.000
_cell.angle_alpha   90.00
_cell.angle_beta   90.00
_cell.angle_gamma   90.00
#
_symmetry.space_group_name_H-M   'P 1'
#
loop_
_entity.id
_entity.type
_entity.pdbx_description
1 polymer ?
#
loop_
_entity_poly.entity_id
_entity_poly.type
_entity_poly.pdbx_seq_one_letter_code
_entity_poly.pdbx_strand_id
1 'polypeptide(L)'
;MSNIRRVTRRLGLRTAVAAAVTAPLLGTASASAGPGGGRRLDVMTFNLRFASTAEPHSWATRRPVMRELLRRAAPHVIGTQEGLYAQLRDIASDLGRRYDWIGAGRAGGSRDEFAAVFYDTERLAPAGYDHFWLSDTPEVIASNTWGGSHIRMVTWVRFRDLHAGGREFYVLNTHLDSGSQYARMRAAELIGQRIAGFDRALPLVVTGDFNSAAHENPVYDTMLGAGLVDTWDTAAERGIPYATFHGYGPLVPGGDRIDWILVTPGVRTHRTEVDTFSSHGRHPSDHLPVRATLSLG
;
A
#
# COMPACT_ATOMS: atom_id res chain seq x y z
N MET A 1 -38.63 18.53 -90.36
CA MET A 1 -37.68 19.51 -90.92
C MET A 1 -36.29 19.11 -90.45
N SER A 2 -35.33 18.96 -91.39
CA SER A 2 -33.86 19.10 -91.30
C SER A 2 -33.13 18.78 -89.97
N ASN A 3 -31.98 18.12 -89.87
CA ASN A 3 -30.90 17.92 -90.84
C ASN A 3 -29.88 16.90 -90.29
N ILE A 4 -29.04 16.45 -91.21
CA ILE A 4 -28.01 15.40 -91.15
C ILE A 4 -26.71 15.90 -90.48
N ARG A 5 -25.94 14.98 -89.86
CA ARG A 5 -24.45 14.77 -89.94
C ARG A 5 -23.83 14.50 -88.56
N ARG A 6 -23.46 13.24 -88.24
CA ARG A 6 -22.21 12.49 -88.54
C ARG A 6 -21.00 12.86 -87.65
N VAL A 7 -20.51 11.81 -86.95
CA VAL A 7 -19.08 11.37 -86.84
C VAL A 7 -18.25 12.16 -85.79
N THR A 8 -17.44 11.59 -84.88
CA THR A 8 -16.71 10.31 -84.82
C THR A 8 -16.38 9.90 -83.37
N ARG A 9 -16.12 8.61 -83.19
CA ARG A 9 -15.48 7.93 -82.05
C ARG A 9 -14.25 8.66 -81.49
N ARG A 10 -14.08 8.64 -80.16
CA ARG A 10 -12.80 8.30 -79.53
C ARG A 10 -13.00 7.47 -78.26
N LEU A 11 -12.08 6.52 -78.14
CA LEU A 11 -11.91 5.48 -77.14
C LEU A 11 -11.76 6.06 -75.72
N GLY A 12 -12.44 5.46 -74.75
CA GLY A 12 -12.25 5.71 -73.32
C GLY A 12 -12.27 4.40 -72.56
N LEU A 13 -11.16 4.11 -71.91
CA LEU A 13 -10.75 2.87 -71.26
C LEU A 13 -11.74 2.43 -70.17
N ARG A 14 -12.09 1.12 -70.16
CA ARG A 14 -12.81 0.48 -69.05
C ARG A 14 -11.85 0.28 -67.87
N THR A 15 -12.11 0.93 -66.75
CA THR A 15 -11.56 0.56 -65.44
C THR A 15 -12.67 -0.03 -64.59
N ALA A 16 -12.70 -1.36 -64.49
CA ALA A 16 -13.50 -2.08 -63.53
C ALA A 16 -12.80 -2.01 -62.17
N VAL A 17 -13.49 -1.45 -61.17
CA VAL A 17 -13.04 -1.43 -59.77
C VAL A 17 -13.26 -2.82 -59.20
N ALA A 18 -12.19 -3.58 -59.00
CA ALA A 18 -12.22 -4.81 -58.22
C ALA A 18 -12.22 -4.45 -56.73
N ALA A 19 -13.31 -4.77 -56.05
CA ALA A 19 -13.39 -4.69 -54.60
C ALA A 19 -12.54 -5.82 -53.99
N ALA A 20 -11.36 -5.47 -53.48
CA ALA A 20 -10.54 -6.38 -52.69
C ALA A 20 -11.11 -6.44 -51.27
N VAL A 21 -11.65 -7.60 -50.90
CA VAL A 21 -12.02 -7.92 -49.52
C VAL A 21 -10.72 -8.10 -48.73
N THR A 22 -10.35 -7.09 -47.95
CA THR A 22 -9.28 -7.18 -46.97
C THR A 22 -9.81 -7.85 -45.70
N ALA A 23 -9.54 -9.15 -45.57
CA ALA A 23 -9.71 -9.85 -44.30
C ALA A 23 -8.68 -9.28 -43.28
N PRO A 24 -9.09 -8.91 -42.06
CA PRO A 24 -8.15 -8.46 -41.06
C PRO A 24 -7.35 -9.67 -40.56
N LEU A 25 -6.04 -9.68 -40.81
CA LEU A 25 -5.10 -10.53 -40.10
C LEU A 25 -5.14 -10.10 -38.62
N LEU A 26 -5.88 -10.85 -37.80
CA LEU A 26 -5.77 -10.81 -36.36
C LEU A 26 -4.36 -11.29 -35.98
N GLY A 27 -3.42 -10.36 -35.95
CA GLY A 27 -2.13 -10.58 -35.32
C GLY A 27 -2.36 -10.81 -33.84
N THR A 28 -2.23 -12.06 -33.40
CA THR A 28 -2.09 -12.38 -31.98
C THR A 28 -0.75 -11.79 -31.52
N ALA A 29 -0.79 -10.56 -31.03
CA ALA A 29 0.30 -10.02 -30.23
C ALA A 29 0.34 -10.85 -28.95
N SER A 30 1.18 -11.88 -28.92
CA SER A 30 1.63 -12.46 -27.67
C SER A 30 2.31 -11.35 -26.89
N ALA A 31 1.64 -10.83 -25.87
CA ALA A 31 2.26 -10.02 -24.85
C ALA A 31 3.30 -10.91 -24.15
N SER A 32 4.55 -10.83 -24.61
CA SER A 32 5.68 -11.38 -23.88
C SER A 32 5.85 -10.54 -22.62
N ALA A 33 5.23 -10.99 -21.52
CA ALA A 33 5.56 -10.51 -20.20
C ALA A 33 7.07 -10.77 -19.98
N GLY A 34 7.87 -9.71 -19.96
CA GLY A 34 9.28 -9.81 -19.61
C GLY A 34 9.44 -10.41 -18.20
N PRO A 35 10.56 -11.07 -17.89
CA PRO A 35 10.75 -11.80 -16.62
C PRO A 35 10.89 -10.90 -15.36
N GLY A 36 10.51 -9.63 -15.43
CA GLY A 36 10.73 -8.63 -14.36
C GLY A 36 9.54 -8.37 -13.44
N GLY A 37 8.31 -8.68 -13.84
CA GLY A 37 7.10 -8.31 -13.08
C GLY A 37 6.88 -9.13 -11.81
N GLY A 38 7.14 -10.45 -11.86
CA GLY A 38 6.90 -11.36 -10.74
C GLY A 38 7.88 -11.24 -9.57
N ARG A 39 8.96 -10.45 -9.70
CA ARG A 39 9.97 -10.27 -8.65
C ARG A 39 9.75 -9.07 -7.74
N ARG A 40 8.93 -8.10 -8.16
CA ARG A 40 8.76 -6.85 -7.42
C ARG A 40 7.62 -6.97 -6.44
N LEU A 41 7.85 -6.69 -5.16
CA LEU A 41 6.83 -6.67 -4.11
C LEU A 41 6.29 -5.25 -3.96
N ASP A 42 5.00 -5.07 -4.20
CA ASP A 42 4.32 -3.80 -3.94
C ASP A 42 3.74 -3.80 -2.52
N VAL A 43 4.15 -2.81 -1.74
CA VAL A 43 3.78 -2.65 -0.33
C VAL A 43 3.08 -1.31 -0.16
N MET A 44 2.09 -1.27 0.72
CA MET A 44 1.40 -0.06 1.13
C MET A 44 1.35 0.04 2.65
N THR A 45 1.52 1.24 3.20
CA THR A 45 1.06 1.57 4.56
C THR A 45 -0.10 2.55 4.44
N PHE A 46 -1.17 2.33 5.21
CA PHE A 46 -2.35 3.18 5.14
C PHE A 46 -3.16 3.23 6.44
N ASN A 47 -3.14 4.38 7.11
CA ASN A 47 -4.07 4.66 8.19
C ASN A 47 -5.48 4.83 7.61
N LEU A 48 -6.40 3.96 8.02
CA LEU A 48 -7.73 3.85 7.40
C LEU A 48 -8.70 4.92 7.88
N ARG A 49 -8.35 5.65 8.95
CA ARG A 49 -9.26 6.35 9.84
C ARG A 49 -10.33 5.41 10.39
N PHE A 50 -10.43 5.28 11.71
CA PHE A 50 -11.43 4.39 12.30
C PHE A 50 -12.85 4.66 11.76
N ALA A 51 -13.72 3.65 11.80
CA ALA A 51 -15.05 3.71 11.20
C ALA A 51 -16.06 4.59 11.96
N SER A 52 -15.78 5.88 12.06
CA SER A 52 -16.67 6.91 12.59
C SER A 52 -17.95 7.02 11.76
N THR A 53 -19.05 7.35 12.43
CA THR A 53 -20.34 7.69 11.80
C THR A 53 -20.48 9.20 11.54
N ALA A 54 -19.49 10.01 11.91
CA ALA A 54 -19.55 11.46 11.77
C ALA A 54 -19.44 11.90 10.31
N GLU A 55 -20.41 12.68 9.85
CA GLU A 55 -20.40 13.31 8.52
C GLU A 55 -19.52 14.57 8.50
N PRO A 56 -18.96 14.96 7.34
CA PRO A 56 -19.14 14.36 6.01
C PRO A 56 -18.19 13.19 5.69
N HIS A 57 -17.39 12.74 6.66
CA HIS A 57 -16.31 11.76 6.48
C HIS A 57 -16.59 10.42 7.18
N SER A 58 -17.87 10.03 7.23
CA SER A 58 -18.27 8.76 7.83
C SER A 58 -17.68 7.58 7.07
N TRP A 59 -17.52 6.42 7.73
CA TRP A 59 -17.05 5.21 7.05
C TRP A 59 -17.93 4.83 5.86
N ALA A 60 -19.25 4.98 5.98
CA ALA A 60 -20.19 4.72 4.91
C ALA A 60 -19.89 5.57 3.67
N THR A 61 -19.58 6.86 3.87
CA THR A 61 -19.20 7.78 2.79
C THR A 61 -17.82 7.48 2.21
N ARG A 62 -16.86 7.05 3.03
CA ARG A 62 -15.47 6.77 2.61
C ARG A 62 -15.27 5.41 1.96
N ARG A 63 -16.00 4.38 2.40
CA ARG A 63 -15.81 2.98 1.96
C ARG A 63 -15.80 2.80 0.44
N PRO A 64 -16.70 3.40 -0.36
CA PRO A 64 -16.65 3.26 -1.82
C PRO A 64 -15.35 3.79 -2.44
N VAL A 65 -14.84 4.91 -1.92
CA VAL A 65 -13.57 5.51 -2.36
C VAL A 65 -12.38 4.65 -1.92
N MET A 66 -12.42 4.13 -0.69
CA MET A 66 -11.44 3.19 -0.15
C MET A 66 -11.33 1.94 -1.03
N ARG A 67 -12.46 1.31 -1.35
CA ARG A 67 -12.53 0.16 -2.26
C ARG A 67 -11.91 0.47 -3.61
N GLU A 68 -12.24 1.63 -4.18
CA GLU A 68 -11.72 2.03 -5.49
C GLU A 68 -10.20 2.22 -5.46
N LEU A 69 -9.66 2.91 -4.44
CA LEU A 69 -8.22 3.06 -4.24
C LEU A 69 -7.54 1.70 -4.15
N LEU A 70 -7.98 0.85 -3.22
CA LEU A 70 -7.30 -0.41 -2.93
C LEU A 70 -7.33 -1.39 -4.11
N ARG A 71 -8.44 -1.44 -4.86
CA ARG A 71 -8.55 -2.26 -6.07
C ARG A 71 -7.68 -1.77 -7.22
N ARG A 72 -7.53 -0.44 -7.38
CA ARG A 72 -6.66 0.15 -8.39
C ARG A 72 -5.19 -0.05 -8.05
N ALA A 73 -4.84 0.13 -6.78
CA ALA A 73 -3.47 0.01 -6.30
C ALA A 73 -3.00 -1.46 -6.26
N ALA A 74 -3.89 -2.39 -5.90
CA ALA A 74 -3.65 -3.84 -5.80
C ALA A 74 -2.29 -4.22 -5.19
N PRO A 75 -1.87 -3.64 -4.04
CA PRO A 75 -0.59 -3.95 -3.41
C PRO A 75 -0.56 -5.41 -2.94
N HIS A 76 0.62 -6.02 -2.87
CA HIS A 76 0.78 -7.38 -2.38
C HIS A 76 0.71 -7.45 -0.85
N VAL A 77 1.08 -6.37 -0.16
CA VAL A 77 0.99 -6.23 1.31
C VAL A 77 0.43 -4.86 1.65
N ILE A 78 -0.46 -4.78 2.64
CA ILE A 78 -0.96 -3.52 3.21
C ILE A 78 -0.83 -3.58 4.73
N GLY A 79 0.01 -2.73 5.30
CA GLY A 79 -0.05 -2.39 6.71
C GLY A 79 -1.14 -1.35 6.93
N THR A 80 -2.18 -1.69 7.69
CA THR A 80 -3.31 -0.80 7.98
C THR A 80 -3.32 -0.38 9.45
N GLN A 81 -3.75 0.86 9.72
CA GLN A 81 -3.89 1.39 11.07
C GLN A 81 -5.32 1.91 11.30
N GLU A 82 -5.73 2.03 12.57
CA GLU A 82 -7.07 2.47 13.04
C GLU A 82 -8.27 1.62 12.61
N GLY A 83 -8.05 0.56 11.83
CA GLY A 83 -9.14 -0.29 11.36
C GLY A 83 -9.88 -0.96 12.51
N LEU A 84 -11.20 -0.76 12.60
CA LEU A 84 -12.06 -1.54 13.50
C LEU A 84 -12.41 -2.89 12.87
N TYR A 85 -12.72 -3.91 13.68
CA TYR A 85 -13.01 -5.26 13.16
C TYR A 85 -14.05 -5.28 12.02
N ALA A 86 -15.18 -4.58 12.17
CA ALA A 86 -16.20 -4.50 11.13
C ALA A 86 -15.69 -3.78 9.86
N GLN A 87 -14.90 -2.72 10.04
CA GLN A 87 -14.27 -1.98 8.94
C GLN A 87 -13.28 -2.84 8.16
N LEU A 88 -12.48 -3.66 8.85
CA LEU A 88 -11.56 -4.59 8.21
C LEU A 88 -12.30 -5.69 7.45
N ARG A 89 -13.42 -6.19 7.97
CA ARG A 89 -14.29 -7.15 7.27
C ARG A 89 -14.91 -6.55 6.01
N ASP A 90 -15.33 -5.29 6.07
CA ASP A 90 -15.81 -4.55 4.91
C ASP A 90 -14.73 -4.45 3.82
N ILE A 91 -13.50 -4.07 4.20
CA ILE A 91 -12.36 -4.00 3.29
C ILE A 91 -12.02 -5.36 2.70
N ALA A 92 -11.98 -6.42 3.52
CA ALA A 92 -11.75 -7.79 3.05
C ALA A 92 -12.80 -8.24 2.03
N SER A 93 -14.08 -7.95 2.29
CA SER A 93 -15.18 -8.22 1.34
C SER A 93 -15.02 -7.44 0.04
N ASP A 94 -14.57 -6.18 0.11
CA ASP A 94 -14.40 -5.30 -1.04
C ASP A 94 -13.20 -5.73 -1.92
N LEU A 95 -12.12 -6.21 -1.29
CA LEU A 95 -10.95 -6.76 -1.97
C LEU A 95 -11.20 -8.16 -2.57
N GLY A 96 -12.10 -8.93 -1.95
CA GLY A 96 -12.48 -10.26 -2.42
C GLY A 96 -11.46 -11.35 -2.08
N ARG A 97 -11.65 -12.54 -2.65
CA ARG A 97 -10.93 -13.77 -2.26
C ARG A 97 -9.41 -13.74 -2.45
N ARG A 98 -8.89 -12.79 -3.23
CA ARG A 98 -7.46 -12.62 -3.46
C ARG A 98 -6.73 -12.13 -2.20
N TYR A 99 -7.42 -11.42 -1.31
CA TYR A 99 -6.82 -10.89 -0.10
C TYR A 99 -7.31 -11.62 1.14
N ASP A 100 -6.39 -11.77 2.08
CA ASP A 100 -6.68 -12.13 3.47
C ASP A 100 -5.89 -11.20 4.40
N TRP A 101 -6.14 -11.26 5.71
CA TRP A 101 -5.48 -10.39 6.67
C TRP A 101 -5.20 -11.05 8.01
N ILE A 102 -4.12 -10.60 8.66
CA ILE A 102 -3.71 -11.01 10.00
C ILE A 102 -3.69 -9.76 10.90
N GLY A 103 -4.26 -9.89 12.10
CA GLY A 103 -4.33 -8.80 13.07
C GLY A 103 -5.16 -9.16 14.29
N ALA A 104 -4.82 -8.55 15.43
CA ALA A 104 -5.65 -8.57 16.63
C ALA A 104 -6.03 -7.13 17.00
N GLY A 105 -7.22 -6.97 17.58
CA GLY A 105 -7.63 -5.69 18.13
C GLY A 105 -6.77 -5.35 19.35
N ARG A 106 -6.38 -4.09 19.48
CA ARG A 106 -5.45 -3.64 20.52
C ARG A 106 -5.96 -3.85 21.95
N ALA A 107 -7.28 -3.98 22.15
CA ALA A 107 -7.88 -4.36 23.43
C ALA A 107 -8.12 -5.88 23.57
N GLY A 108 -7.53 -6.69 22.68
CA GLY A 108 -7.64 -8.14 22.60
C GLY A 108 -8.79 -8.64 21.73
N GLY A 109 -8.54 -9.72 20.98
CA GLY A 109 -9.53 -10.35 20.12
C GLY A 109 -10.03 -9.40 19.04
N SER A 110 -11.35 -9.17 18.98
CA SER A 110 -11.98 -8.28 18.01
C SER A 110 -12.22 -6.86 18.51
N ARG A 111 -11.67 -6.48 19.66
CA ARG A 111 -11.99 -5.21 20.33
C ARG A 111 -10.98 -4.11 19.99
N ASP A 112 -11.52 -2.92 19.77
CA ASP A 112 -10.76 -1.70 19.47
C ASP A 112 -10.01 -1.77 18.12
N GLU A 113 -9.19 -0.76 17.82
CA GLU A 113 -8.43 -0.62 16.59
C GLU A 113 -7.38 -1.72 16.38
N PHE A 114 -7.07 -1.99 15.12
CA PHE A 114 -6.10 -2.98 14.69
C PHE A 114 -4.91 -2.31 14.00
N ALA A 115 -3.73 -2.91 14.17
CA ALA A 115 -2.60 -2.76 13.25
C ALA A 115 -2.58 -4.00 12.32
N ALA A 116 -3.54 -4.11 11.41
CA ALA A 116 -3.72 -5.31 10.59
C ALA A 116 -2.83 -5.32 9.34
N VAL A 117 -2.40 -6.52 8.93
CA VAL A 117 -1.63 -6.76 7.70
C VAL A 117 -2.50 -7.50 6.70
N PHE A 118 -2.95 -6.82 5.65
CA PHE A 118 -3.58 -7.48 4.49
C PHE A 118 -2.50 -7.96 3.53
N TYR A 119 -2.75 -9.08 2.87
CA TYR A 119 -1.81 -9.67 1.93
C TYR A 119 -2.51 -10.37 0.77
N ASP A 120 -1.85 -10.37 -0.39
CA ASP A 120 -2.28 -11.09 -1.59
C ASP A 120 -1.99 -12.58 -1.43
N THR A 121 -3.03 -13.38 -1.23
CA THR A 121 -2.97 -14.84 -0.99
C THR A 121 -2.48 -15.64 -2.19
N GLU A 122 -2.56 -15.09 -3.41
CA GLU A 122 -2.02 -15.75 -4.60
C GLU A 122 -0.49 -15.70 -4.62
N ARG A 123 0.11 -14.74 -3.91
CA ARG A 123 1.56 -14.55 -3.87
C ARG A 123 2.17 -14.87 -2.51
N LEU A 124 1.50 -14.56 -1.41
CA LEU A 124 2.08 -14.58 -0.08
C LEU A 124 1.38 -15.60 0.81
N ALA A 125 2.17 -16.50 1.37
CA ALA A 125 1.72 -17.48 2.35
C ALA A 125 2.31 -17.14 3.72
N PRO A 126 1.49 -16.88 4.76
CA PRO A 126 1.99 -16.71 6.13
C PRO A 126 2.70 -17.97 6.63
N ALA A 127 3.92 -17.83 7.13
CA ALA A 127 4.73 -18.89 7.74
C ALA A 127 4.90 -18.72 9.27
N GLY A 128 4.42 -17.60 9.81
CA GLY A 128 4.39 -17.29 11.24
C GLY A 128 3.91 -15.86 11.44
N TYR A 129 3.27 -15.59 12.56
CA TYR A 129 2.86 -14.25 12.94
C TYR A 129 2.75 -14.19 14.46
N ASP A 130 2.85 -12.97 15.00
CA ASP A 130 2.47 -12.70 16.38
C ASP A 130 2.19 -11.20 16.57
N HIS A 131 1.84 -10.86 17.79
CA HIS A 131 1.54 -9.52 18.23
C HIS A 131 2.31 -9.18 19.50
N PHE A 132 2.62 -7.91 19.71
CA PHE A 132 3.07 -7.43 21.01
C PHE A 132 2.61 -5.99 21.25
N TRP A 133 2.40 -5.66 22.52
CA TRP A 133 1.96 -4.33 22.95
C TRP A 133 3.16 -3.43 23.23
N LEU A 134 3.01 -2.14 22.94
CA LEU A 134 4.06 -1.14 23.11
C LEU A 134 4.03 -0.65 24.56
N SER A 135 4.62 -1.44 25.45
CA SER A 135 4.70 -1.21 26.89
C SER A 135 5.89 -1.97 27.51
N ASP A 136 6.09 -1.85 28.83
CA ASP A 136 7.06 -2.65 29.59
C ASP A 136 6.65 -4.13 29.73
N THR A 137 5.39 -4.46 29.43
CA THR A 137 4.84 -5.82 29.46
C THR A 137 4.25 -6.19 28.10
N PRO A 138 5.07 -6.28 27.05
CA PRO A 138 4.63 -6.41 25.65
C PRO A 138 3.83 -7.68 25.34
N GLU A 139 3.95 -8.73 26.15
CA GLU A 139 3.17 -9.97 26.03
C GLU A 139 1.78 -9.87 26.71
N VAL A 140 1.54 -8.81 27.48
CA VAL A 140 0.25 -8.58 28.15
C VAL A 140 -0.67 -7.78 27.24
N ILE A 141 -1.76 -8.44 26.80
CA ILE A 141 -2.83 -7.84 26.01
C ILE A 141 -3.32 -6.55 26.67
N ALA A 142 -3.47 -5.50 25.87
CA ALA A 142 -3.98 -4.19 26.26
C ALA A 142 -3.09 -3.40 27.26
N SER A 143 -1.84 -3.82 27.46
CA SER A 143 -0.91 -3.08 28.32
C SER A 143 -0.54 -1.70 27.76
N ASN A 144 -0.37 -0.72 28.67
CA ASN A 144 0.02 0.66 28.37
C ASN A 144 0.73 1.28 29.58
N THR A 145 1.90 0.75 29.93
CA THR A 145 2.64 1.13 31.16
C THR A 145 3.39 2.46 31.03
N TRP A 146 3.62 2.94 29.82
CA TRP A 146 4.31 4.21 29.55
C TRP A 146 3.38 5.43 29.57
N GLY A 147 2.09 5.24 29.85
CA GLY A 147 1.11 6.31 29.92
C GLY A 147 0.83 6.97 28.56
N GLY A 148 0.85 6.20 27.47
CA GLY A 148 0.41 6.67 26.15
C GLY A 148 -1.08 7.02 26.17
N SER A 149 -1.51 7.91 25.27
CA SER A 149 -2.93 8.27 25.16
C SER A 149 -3.80 7.10 24.74
N HIS A 150 -3.23 6.14 24.00
CA HIS A 150 -3.91 4.95 23.54
C HIS A 150 -3.08 3.70 23.81
N ILE A 151 -3.74 2.55 23.94
CA ILE A 151 -3.07 1.26 23.83
C ILE A 151 -2.45 1.19 22.43
N ARG A 152 -1.18 0.81 22.31
CA ARG A 152 -0.53 0.64 21.00
C ARG A 152 0.11 -0.74 20.91
N MET A 153 0.20 -1.27 19.71
CA MET A 153 0.68 -2.62 19.46
C MET A 153 1.31 -2.73 18.08
N VAL A 154 2.01 -3.85 17.89
CA VAL A 154 2.60 -4.29 16.63
C VAL A 154 1.94 -5.60 16.22
N THR A 155 1.73 -5.76 14.91
CA THR A 155 1.53 -7.06 14.27
C THR A 155 2.74 -7.34 13.39
N TRP A 156 3.34 -8.52 13.50
CA TRP A 156 4.33 -8.97 12.53
C TRP A 156 3.90 -10.28 11.88
N VAL A 157 4.28 -10.46 10.62
CA VAL A 157 4.04 -11.67 9.84
C VAL A 157 5.31 -12.02 9.09
N ARG A 158 5.75 -13.27 9.20
CA ARG A 158 6.75 -13.86 8.32
C ARG A 158 6.03 -14.50 7.14
N PHE A 159 6.29 -14.02 5.94
CA PHE A 159 5.69 -14.54 4.71
C PHE A 159 6.67 -15.38 3.92
N ARG A 160 6.15 -16.35 3.17
CA ARG A 160 6.80 -16.96 2.00
C ARG A 160 6.26 -16.32 0.73
N ASP A 161 7.14 -15.81 -0.13
CA ASP A 161 6.77 -15.31 -1.46
C ASP A 161 6.76 -16.46 -2.47
N LEU A 162 5.56 -16.92 -2.83
CA LEU A 162 5.29 -18.01 -3.75
C LEU A 162 5.77 -17.71 -5.17
N HIS A 163 5.91 -16.44 -5.54
CA HIS A 163 6.40 -16.01 -6.84
C HIS A 163 7.93 -15.82 -6.87
N ALA A 164 8.59 -15.90 -5.71
CA ALA A 164 10.05 -15.78 -5.57
C ALA A 164 10.70 -17.05 -5.03
N GLY A 165 10.18 -18.23 -5.43
CA GLY A 165 10.74 -19.53 -5.05
C GLY A 165 10.59 -19.87 -3.56
N GLY A 166 9.61 -19.28 -2.89
CA GLY A 166 9.35 -19.50 -1.47
C GLY A 166 10.29 -18.74 -0.54
N ARG A 167 11.03 -17.73 -1.04
CA ARG A 167 11.86 -16.85 -0.20
C ARG A 167 11.01 -16.24 0.91
N GLU A 168 11.55 -16.24 2.12
CA GLU A 168 10.89 -15.67 3.29
C GLU A 168 11.31 -14.22 3.56
N PHE A 169 10.41 -13.46 4.17
CA PHE A 169 10.66 -12.10 4.65
C PHE A 169 9.67 -11.76 5.77
N TYR A 170 10.00 -10.75 6.57
CA TYR A 170 9.13 -10.23 7.61
C TYR A 170 8.41 -8.97 7.15
N VAL A 171 7.16 -8.83 7.57
CA VAL A 171 6.40 -7.58 7.57
C VAL A 171 6.09 -7.25 9.02
N LEU A 172 6.32 -6.01 9.42
CA LEU A 172 5.92 -5.45 10.70
C LEU A 172 5.01 -4.24 10.44
N ASN A 173 3.88 -4.17 11.12
CA ASN A 173 2.95 -3.05 11.04
C ASN A 173 2.65 -2.50 12.44
N THR A 174 2.62 -1.18 12.58
CA THR A 174 2.39 -0.50 13.85
C THR A 174 1.62 0.80 13.69
N HIS A 175 1.10 1.30 14.81
CA HIS A 175 0.59 2.66 14.95
C HIS A 175 1.13 3.20 16.28
N LEU A 176 1.99 4.22 16.25
CA LEU A 176 2.57 4.78 17.47
C LEU A 176 1.64 5.79 18.15
N ASP A 177 1.90 6.10 19.42
CA ASP A 177 1.04 7.00 20.20
C ASP A 177 1.02 8.43 19.63
N SER A 178 -0.16 9.04 19.56
CA SER A 178 -0.31 10.40 19.01
C SER A 178 -0.05 11.48 20.05
N GLY A 179 -0.33 11.23 21.34
CA GLY A 179 -0.27 12.23 22.40
C GLY A 179 1.04 12.28 23.20
N SER A 180 1.82 11.20 23.20
CA SER A 180 3.01 11.07 24.05
C SER A 180 4.27 10.78 23.24
N GLN A 181 5.12 11.81 23.09
CA GLN A 181 6.46 11.67 22.51
C GLN A 181 7.31 10.66 23.30
N TYR A 182 7.17 10.64 24.63
CA TYR A 182 7.85 9.68 25.49
C TYR A 182 7.46 8.23 25.12
N ALA A 183 6.15 7.95 25.01
CA ALA A 183 5.67 6.63 24.63
C ALA A 183 6.13 6.25 23.21
N ARG A 184 6.16 7.19 22.25
CA ARG A 184 6.70 6.94 20.91
C ARG A 184 8.18 6.56 20.92
N MET A 185 9.00 7.25 21.71
CA MET A 185 10.43 6.93 21.86
C MET A 185 10.63 5.52 22.43
N ARG A 186 9.94 5.20 23.53
CA ARG A 186 9.99 3.87 24.14
C ARG A 186 9.50 2.77 23.21
N ALA A 187 8.46 3.07 22.42
CA ALA A 187 7.96 2.16 21.40
C ALA A 187 8.99 1.89 20.30
N ALA A 188 9.66 2.92 19.78
CA ALA A 188 10.70 2.75 18.77
C ALA A 188 11.89 1.94 19.30
N GLU A 189 12.31 2.19 20.54
CA GLU A 189 13.35 1.40 21.22
C GLU A 189 12.95 -0.08 21.36
N LEU A 190 11.72 -0.35 21.83
CA LEU A 190 11.19 -1.71 21.97
C LEU A 190 11.08 -2.41 20.60
N ILE A 191 10.59 -1.72 19.57
CA ILE A 191 10.54 -2.27 18.21
C ILE A 191 11.96 -2.63 17.75
N GLY A 192 12.94 -1.74 17.93
CA GLY A 192 14.34 -2.00 17.64
C GLY A 192 14.89 -3.25 18.35
N GLN A 193 14.56 -3.42 19.63
CA GLN A 193 14.93 -4.61 20.40
C GLN A 193 14.27 -5.89 19.86
N ARG A 194 12.99 -5.83 19.46
CA ARG A 194 12.25 -6.99 18.94
C ARG A 194 12.76 -7.41 17.56
N ILE A 195 13.02 -6.47 16.67
CA ILE A 195 13.54 -6.79 15.32
C ILE A 195 14.98 -7.32 15.38
N ALA A 196 15.77 -6.96 16.40
CA ALA A 196 17.10 -7.54 16.60
C ALA A 196 17.06 -9.06 16.90
N GLY A 197 15.92 -9.58 17.37
CA GLY A 197 15.69 -11.01 17.56
C GLY A 197 15.18 -11.75 16.32
N PHE A 198 14.87 -11.06 15.22
CA PHE A 198 14.47 -11.70 13.97
C PHE A 198 15.69 -12.31 13.25
N ASP A 199 15.43 -13.30 12.39
CA ASP A 199 16.47 -13.84 11.52
C ASP A 199 16.97 -12.76 10.55
N ARG A 200 18.20 -12.29 10.78
CA ARG A 200 18.84 -11.20 10.03
C ARG A 200 19.15 -11.57 8.57
N ALA A 201 19.09 -12.85 8.20
CA ALA A 201 19.20 -13.27 6.80
C ALA A 201 17.92 -12.97 6.00
N LEU A 202 16.78 -12.78 6.68
CA LEU A 202 15.51 -12.48 6.04
C LEU A 202 15.30 -10.96 5.96
N PRO A 203 14.88 -10.44 4.80
CA PRO A 203 14.48 -9.04 4.67
C PRO A 203 13.33 -8.70 5.62
N LEU A 204 13.33 -7.46 6.12
CA LEU A 204 12.22 -6.92 6.92
C LEU A 204 11.67 -5.67 6.23
N VAL A 205 10.34 -5.61 6.17
CA VAL A 205 9.56 -4.43 5.77
C VAL A 205 8.75 -3.96 6.97
N VAL A 206 8.91 -2.70 7.36
CA VAL A 206 8.16 -2.04 8.43
C VAL A 206 7.22 -1.02 7.82
N THR A 207 5.96 -1.08 8.20
CA THR A 207 4.89 -0.17 7.79
C THR A 207 4.27 0.44 9.04
N GLY A 208 3.71 1.63 8.93
CA GLY A 208 2.97 2.21 10.04
C GLY A 208 2.62 3.67 9.87
N ASP A 209 1.76 4.11 10.78
CA ASP A 209 1.60 5.50 11.19
C ASP A 209 2.44 5.71 12.45
N PHE A 210 3.49 6.52 12.34
CA PHE A 210 4.45 6.72 13.41
C PHE A 210 4.14 7.93 14.28
N ASN A 211 3.13 8.74 13.94
CA ASN A 211 2.78 9.99 14.63
C ASN A 211 4.00 10.91 14.91
N SER A 212 5.00 10.82 14.05
CA SER A 212 6.27 11.52 14.13
C SER A 212 6.63 11.95 12.72
N ALA A 213 7.15 13.15 12.52
CA ALA A 213 7.59 13.60 11.20
C ALA A 213 8.95 12.97 10.84
N ALA A 214 9.07 12.42 9.62
CA ALA A 214 10.34 11.88 9.14
C ALA A 214 11.37 13.00 9.09
N HIS A 215 12.64 12.70 9.40
CA HIS A 215 13.76 13.65 9.44
C HIS A 215 13.70 14.74 10.52
N GLU A 216 12.56 14.92 11.21
CA GLU A 216 12.38 16.00 12.19
C GLU A 216 12.10 15.49 13.62
N ASN A 217 11.92 14.18 13.80
CA ASN A 217 11.60 13.59 15.08
C ASN A 217 12.58 12.47 15.47
N PRO A 218 13.11 12.43 16.72
CA PRO A 218 14.08 11.41 17.14
C PRO A 218 13.55 9.96 17.11
N VAL A 219 12.23 9.76 17.05
CA VAL A 219 11.62 8.45 16.79
C VAL A 219 12.07 7.89 15.44
N TYR A 220 12.14 8.76 14.42
CA TYR A 220 12.62 8.40 13.08
C TYR A 220 14.07 7.93 13.14
N ASP A 221 14.95 8.72 13.77
CA ASP A 221 16.37 8.38 13.94
C ASP A 221 16.57 7.08 14.72
N THR A 222 15.74 6.84 15.75
CA THR A 222 15.76 5.61 16.54
C THR A 222 15.42 4.39 15.68
N MET A 223 14.39 4.50 14.82
CA MET A 223 14.00 3.42 13.91
C MET A 223 15.09 3.16 12.86
N LEU A 224 15.72 4.20 12.30
CA LEU A 224 16.85 4.03 11.38
C LEU A 224 18.08 3.42 12.08
N GLY A 225 18.37 3.86 13.31
CA GLY A 225 19.43 3.33 14.16
C GLY A 225 19.26 1.86 14.53
N ALA A 226 18.04 1.32 14.43
CA ALA A 226 17.76 -0.11 14.56
C ALA A 226 18.16 -0.95 13.33
N GLY A 227 18.84 -0.34 12.35
CA GLY A 227 19.32 -1.00 11.14
C GLY A 227 18.27 -1.03 10.02
N LEU A 228 17.44 0.01 9.95
CA LEU A 228 16.44 0.20 8.90
C LEU A 228 16.80 1.42 8.04
N VAL A 229 16.26 1.46 6.83
CA VAL A 229 16.35 2.60 5.90
C VAL A 229 14.96 2.94 5.39
N ASP A 230 14.66 4.23 5.20
CA ASP A 230 13.38 4.68 4.66
C ASP A 230 13.32 4.40 3.14
N THR A 231 12.22 3.81 2.68
CA THR A 231 12.01 3.59 1.24
C THR A 231 11.87 4.91 0.49
N TRP A 232 11.40 5.99 1.13
CA TRP A 232 11.38 7.31 0.51
C TRP A 232 12.79 7.75 0.12
N ASP A 233 13.76 7.65 1.02
CA ASP A 233 15.12 8.14 0.79
C ASP A 233 15.94 7.23 -0.12
N THR A 234 15.65 5.92 -0.10
CA THR A 234 16.38 4.91 -0.88
C THR A 234 15.78 4.62 -2.25
N ALA A 235 14.61 5.17 -2.57
CA ALA A 235 13.95 4.92 -3.85
C ALA A 235 14.71 5.46 -5.05
N ALA A 236 14.83 4.65 -6.10
CA ALA A 236 15.35 5.10 -7.39
C ALA A 236 14.43 6.15 -8.05
N GLU A 237 13.11 6.00 -7.89
CA GLU A 237 12.10 6.95 -8.35
C GLU A 237 11.19 7.39 -7.20
N ARG A 238 10.89 8.69 -7.11
CA ARG A 238 9.96 9.23 -6.12
C ARG A 238 8.79 9.92 -6.78
N GLY A 239 7.60 9.72 -6.22
CA GLY A 239 6.45 10.57 -6.49
C GLY A 239 6.64 11.99 -5.93
N ILE A 240 5.64 12.84 -6.16
CA ILE A 240 5.62 14.18 -5.53
C ILE A 240 5.47 13.97 -4.01
N PRO A 241 6.29 14.62 -3.17
CA PRO A 241 6.13 14.56 -1.72
C PRO A 241 4.86 15.29 -1.31
N TYR A 242 4.12 14.71 -0.37
CA TYR A 242 3.00 15.34 0.31
C TYR A 242 3.07 15.02 1.80
N ALA A 243 2.49 15.90 2.62
CA ALA A 243 2.15 15.53 3.98
C ALA A 243 1.25 14.29 3.93
N THR A 244 1.58 13.25 4.70
CA THR A 244 0.80 12.01 4.67
C THR A 244 -0.48 12.13 5.48
N PHE A 245 -0.53 13.01 6.48
CA PHE A 245 -1.75 13.40 7.17
C PHE A 245 -2.27 14.73 6.63
N HIS A 246 -3.53 14.76 6.21
CA HIS A 246 -4.19 15.98 5.71
C HIS A 246 -5.47 16.32 6.47
N GLY A 247 -5.98 15.46 7.36
CA GLY A 247 -7.13 15.79 8.23
C GLY A 247 -8.40 16.13 7.45
N TYR A 248 -8.56 15.60 6.22
CA TYR A 248 -9.57 16.01 5.23
C TYR A 248 -9.50 17.47 4.75
N GLY A 249 -8.43 18.20 5.08
CA GLY A 249 -8.09 19.49 4.51
C GLY A 249 -7.37 19.40 3.16
N PRO A 250 -6.97 20.56 2.59
CA PRO A 250 -6.17 20.60 1.36
C PRO A 250 -4.85 19.84 1.49
N LEU A 251 -4.43 19.18 0.41
CA LEU A 251 -3.14 18.49 0.38
C LEU A 251 -1.98 19.50 0.45
N VAL A 252 -0.93 19.14 1.18
CA VAL A 252 0.26 19.99 1.38
C VAL A 252 1.47 19.35 0.69
N PRO A 253 1.87 19.81 -0.51
CA PRO A 253 3.09 19.34 -1.16
C PRO A 253 4.32 19.63 -0.30
N GLY A 254 5.21 18.65 -0.17
CA GLY A 254 6.46 18.78 0.61
C GLY A 254 6.28 18.86 2.13
N GLY A 255 5.07 18.66 2.66
CA GLY A 255 4.83 18.64 4.10
C GLY A 255 5.20 17.31 4.77
N ASP A 256 4.95 17.25 6.08
CA ASP A 256 5.43 16.18 6.95
C ASP A 256 4.87 14.80 6.59
N ARG A 257 5.76 13.83 6.39
CA ARG A 257 5.38 12.43 6.37
C ARG A 257 5.39 11.90 7.79
N ILE A 258 4.28 11.39 8.27
CA ILE A 258 4.18 10.63 9.53
C ILE A 258 3.90 9.14 9.30
N ASP A 259 3.51 8.79 8.08
CA ASP A 259 3.34 7.41 7.62
C ASP A 259 4.56 7.01 6.78
N TRP A 260 5.24 5.94 7.16
CA TRP A 260 6.49 5.54 6.50
C TRP A 260 6.52 4.05 6.16
N ILE A 261 7.36 3.72 5.19
CA ILE A 261 7.76 2.35 4.91
C ILE A 261 9.28 2.30 5.11
N LEU A 262 9.74 1.46 6.04
CA LEU A 262 11.15 1.23 6.30
C LEU A 262 11.51 -0.20 5.89
N VAL A 263 12.75 -0.43 5.51
CA VAL A 263 13.24 -1.76 5.12
C VAL A 263 14.65 -2.02 5.66
N THR A 264 15.05 -3.28 5.77
CA THR A 264 16.46 -3.62 6.05
C THR A 264 17.38 -3.25 4.88
N PRO A 265 18.62 -2.80 5.14
CA PRO A 265 19.65 -2.60 4.12
C PRO A 265 19.83 -3.86 3.26
N GLY A 266 19.71 -3.71 1.94
CA GLY A 266 19.77 -4.83 0.98
C GLY A 266 18.46 -5.04 0.21
N VAL A 267 17.33 -4.57 0.75
CA VAL A 267 16.11 -4.42 -0.04
C VAL A 267 16.29 -3.26 -1.01
N ARG A 268 16.06 -3.52 -2.31
CA ARG A 268 16.09 -2.48 -3.33
C ARG A 268 14.73 -1.81 -3.43
N THR A 269 14.70 -0.51 -3.19
CA THR A 269 13.52 0.32 -3.42
C THR A 269 13.52 0.88 -4.85
N HIS A 270 12.59 0.44 -5.68
CA HIS A 270 12.48 0.93 -7.06
C HIS A 270 11.73 2.26 -7.11
N ARG A 271 10.59 2.32 -6.43
CA ARG A 271 9.74 3.51 -6.39
C ARG A 271 9.09 3.65 -5.03
N THR A 272 8.99 4.88 -4.54
CA THR A 272 8.13 5.24 -3.40
C THR A 272 7.25 6.43 -3.78
N GLU A 273 5.98 6.40 -3.42
CA GLU A 273 5.04 7.49 -3.70
C GLU A 273 4.01 7.66 -2.59
N VAL A 274 3.51 8.89 -2.45
CA VAL A 274 2.30 9.19 -1.67
C VAL A 274 1.13 9.22 -2.65
N ASP A 275 0.16 8.33 -2.48
CA ASP A 275 -0.98 8.19 -3.38
C ASP A 275 -2.06 9.21 -3.01
N THR A 276 -2.26 10.21 -3.88
CA THR A 276 -3.20 11.31 -3.66
C THR A 276 -4.62 11.01 -4.17
N PHE A 277 -4.94 9.75 -4.46
CA PHE A 277 -6.22 9.37 -5.04
C PHE A 277 -7.41 9.89 -4.22
N SER A 278 -8.32 10.54 -4.93
CA SER A 278 -9.63 10.97 -4.43
C SER A 278 -10.68 10.69 -5.51
N SER A 279 -11.93 10.55 -5.08
CA SER A 279 -13.07 10.33 -5.99
C SER A 279 -14.15 11.34 -5.67
N HIS A 280 -14.54 12.15 -6.65
CA HIS A 280 -15.55 13.21 -6.50
C HIS A 280 -15.26 14.17 -5.33
N GLY A 281 -13.99 14.56 -5.17
CA GLY A 281 -13.55 15.46 -4.10
C GLY A 281 -13.51 14.83 -2.70
N ARG A 282 -13.70 13.51 -2.59
CA ARG A 282 -13.62 12.78 -1.31
C ARG A 282 -12.37 11.92 -1.25
N HIS A 283 -11.71 11.96 -0.10
CA HIS A 283 -10.60 11.07 0.22
C HIS A 283 -11.09 9.80 0.95
N PRO A 284 -10.41 8.66 0.75
CA PRO A 284 -10.74 7.41 1.44
C PRO A 284 -10.41 7.43 2.95
N SER A 285 -9.45 8.26 3.35
CA SER A 285 -9.00 8.49 4.73
C SER A 285 -8.60 9.95 4.92
N ASP A 286 -8.29 10.37 6.14
CA ASP A 286 -7.59 11.63 6.46
C ASP A 286 -6.07 11.53 6.31
N HIS A 287 -5.58 10.33 6.02
CA HIS A 287 -4.22 10.07 5.56
C HIS A 287 -4.18 9.74 4.06
N LEU A 288 -3.03 9.97 3.45
CA LEU A 288 -2.66 9.49 2.12
C LEU A 288 -1.83 8.20 2.27
N PRO A 289 -2.15 7.11 1.55
CA PRO A 289 -1.34 5.91 1.59
C PRO A 289 0.06 6.18 1.02
N VAL A 290 1.08 5.62 1.69
CA VAL A 290 2.43 5.54 1.12
C VAL A 290 2.60 4.17 0.48
N ARG A 291 3.15 4.14 -0.74
CA ARG A 291 3.35 2.94 -1.54
C ARG A 291 4.83 2.79 -1.88
N ALA A 292 5.33 1.57 -1.85
CA ALA A 292 6.69 1.25 -2.28
C ALA A 292 6.71 -0.02 -3.14
N THR A 293 7.51 0.01 -4.21
CA THR A 293 7.80 -1.15 -5.05
C THR A 293 9.22 -1.65 -4.75
N LEU A 294 9.32 -2.87 -4.23
CA LEU A 294 10.54 -3.40 -3.62
C LEU A 294 11.07 -4.64 -4.37
N SER A 295 12.37 -4.89 -4.27
CA SER A 295 12.95 -6.22 -4.49
C SER A 295 13.73 -6.65 -3.27
N LEU A 296 13.37 -7.81 -2.72
CA LEU A 296 13.88 -8.34 -1.46
C LEU A 296 15.27 -9.02 -1.58
N GLY A 297 16.03 -8.69 -2.63
CA GLY A 297 17.29 -9.34 -3.02
C GLY A 297 17.12 -10.64 -3.80
#